data_AF-A0AB94IB11-F1
#
_entry.id   AF-A0AB94IB11-F1
#
_cell.length_a   1.000
_cell.length_b   1.000
_cell.length_c   1.000
_cell.angle_alpha   90.00
_cell.angle_beta   90.00
_cell.angle_gamma   90.00
#
_symmetry.space_group_name_H-M   'P 1'
#
loop_
_entity.id
_entity.type
_entity.pdbx_description
1 polymer ?
#
loop_
_entity_poly.entity_id
_entity_poly.type
_entity_poly.pdbx_seq_one_letter_code
_entity_poly.pdbx_strand_id
1 'polypeptide(L)'
;MIAPFDVAQELLNQQLTNSNNYTLQIDGITSSLSVHTVTGQEALNQPWRYEIIFTSSDKQIAADAILTQKAHLTFQPKPHHLLSMQLSTLTLPTLPRTLHGVITQFSQLSVNKQQAHYKVVLAPRLALLGLHRYSAIYQHQSVIAVVEQILRKHGFTGIDYRL
;
A
#
# COMPACT_ATOMS: atom_id res chain seq x y z
N MET A 1 46.07 -6.18 16.96
CA MET A 1 45.59 -7.50 16.51
C MET A 1 44.15 -7.63 16.97
N ILE A 2 43.19 -7.20 16.13
CA ILE A 2 41.74 -7.29 16.39
C ILE A 2 41.19 -8.16 15.25
N ALA A 3 40.42 -9.19 15.60
CA ALA A 3 40.06 -10.26 14.69
C ALA A 3 39.10 -9.79 13.57
N PRO A 4 39.27 -10.24 12.31
CA PRO A 4 38.44 -9.87 11.17
C PRO A 4 36.99 -10.41 11.22
N PHE A 5 36.63 -11.16 12.26
CA PHE A 5 35.33 -11.82 12.42
C PHE A 5 34.23 -10.87 12.95
N ASP A 6 34.62 -9.79 13.63
CA ASP A 6 33.67 -8.82 14.23
C ASP A 6 32.99 -7.95 13.16
N VAL A 7 33.75 -7.50 12.15
CA VAL A 7 33.24 -6.62 11.09
C VAL A 7 32.19 -7.35 10.23
N ALA A 8 32.34 -8.66 10.01
CA ALA A 8 31.38 -9.45 9.25
C ALA A 8 30.06 -9.63 10.02
N GLN A 9 30.11 -9.77 11.35
CA GLN A 9 28.91 -9.83 12.19
C GLN A 9 28.23 -8.47 12.33
N GLU A 10 28.99 -7.38 12.34
CA GLU A 10 28.45 -6.02 12.38
C GLU A 10 27.78 -5.63 11.05
N LEU A 11 28.35 -6.02 9.91
CA LEU A 11 27.73 -5.87 8.59
C LEU A 11 26.51 -6.80 8.40
N LEU A 12 26.55 -8.02 8.95
CA LEU A 12 25.40 -8.95 8.94
C LEU A 12 24.27 -8.45 9.84
N ASN A 13 24.59 -7.87 11.00
CA ASN A 13 23.61 -7.25 11.90
C ASN A 13 23.06 -5.94 11.34
N GLN A 14 23.84 -5.18 10.55
CA GLN A 14 23.32 -4.05 9.78
C GLN A 14 22.36 -4.50 8.66
N GLN A 15 22.59 -5.65 8.02
CA GLN A 15 21.64 -6.26 7.08
C GLN A 15 20.39 -6.85 7.75
N LEU A 16 20.46 -7.24 9.03
CA LEU A 16 19.35 -7.82 9.79
C LEU A 16 18.42 -6.80 10.46
N THR A 17 18.79 -5.52 10.53
CA THR A 17 18.08 -4.54 11.40
C THR A 17 17.15 -3.54 10.70
N ASN A 18 16.86 -3.70 9.40
CA ASN A 18 15.72 -3.01 8.76
C ASN A 18 15.22 -3.76 7.52
N SER A 19 14.84 -5.03 7.67
CA SER A 19 14.21 -5.81 6.59
C SER A 19 12.72 -5.45 6.42
N ASN A 20 12.43 -4.16 6.18
CA ASN A 20 11.11 -3.74 5.79
C ASN A 20 10.87 -4.12 4.33
N ASN A 21 10.15 -5.22 4.10
CA ASN A 21 9.78 -5.70 2.76
C ASN A 21 8.48 -5.06 2.26
N TYR A 22 8.08 -3.94 2.87
CA TYR A 22 6.91 -3.18 2.48
C TYR A 22 7.35 -1.79 2.06
N THR A 23 7.08 -1.44 0.81
CA THR A 23 7.32 -0.10 0.29
C THR A 23 5.99 0.59 0.09
N LEU A 24 5.80 1.73 0.76
CA LEU A 24 4.66 2.61 0.58
C LEU A 24 5.12 3.86 -0.19
N GLN A 25 4.46 4.15 -1.31
CA GLN A 25 4.63 5.40 -2.04
C GLN A 25 3.28 6.09 -2.14
N ILE A 26 3.26 7.39 -1.84
CA ILE A 26 2.08 8.24 -1.90
C ILE A 26 2.42 9.40 -2.82
N ASP A 27 1.58 9.64 -3.82
CA ASP A 27 1.74 10.77 -4.73
C ASP A 27 1.69 12.09 -3.93
N GLY A 28 2.61 13.00 -4.22
CA GLY A 28 2.73 14.29 -3.53
C GLY A 28 3.64 14.29 -2.29
N ILE A 29 4.11 13.12 -1.81
CA ILE A 29 5.10 13.04 -0.73
C ILE A 29 6.48 12.65 -1.30
N THR A 30 7.47 13.52 -1.12
CA THR A 30 8.87 13.24 -1.48
C THR A 30 9.71 12.75 -0.30
N SER A 31 9.18 12.84 0.91
CA SER A 31 9.86 12.43 2.15
C SER A 31 10.04 10.91 2.21
N SER A 32 11.13 10.46 2.84
CA SER A 32 11.35 9.03 3.08
C SER A 32 10.28 8.49 4.04
N LEU A 33 9.60 7.42 3.60
CA LEU A 33 8.57 6.72 4.36
C LEU A 33 9.10 5.33 4.73
N SER A 34 9.06 4.98 6.01
CA SER A 34 9.39 3.65 6.50
C SER A 34 8.15 2.98 7.07
N VAL A 35 7.71 1.88 6.46
CA VAL A 35 6.51 1.14 6.90
C VAL A 35 6.84 0.32 8.14
N HIS A 36 6.02 0.46 9.18
CA HIS A 36 6.17 -0.25 10.44
C HIS A 36 5.16 -1.39 10.59
N THR A 37 3.90 -1.13 10.23
CA THR A 37 2.82 -2.12 10.38
C THR A 37 1.86 -2.02 9.22
N VAL A 38 1.44 -3.17 8.69
CA VAL A 38 0.44 -3.28 7.64
C VAL A 38 -0.63 -4.25 8.12
N THR A 39 -1.89 -3.83 8.11
CA THR A 39 -3.04 -4.66 8.44
C THR A 39 -4.06 -4.55 7.32
N GLY A 40 -4.32 -5.66 6.64
CA GLY A 40 -5.21 -5.73 5.48
C GLY A 40 -6.49 -6.50 5.75
N GLN A 41 -7.58 -6.04 5.17
CA GLN A 41 -8.85 -6.76 5.06
C GLN A 41 -9.21 -6.87 3.58
N GLU A 42 -9.24 -8.09 3.06
CA GLU A 42 -9.64 -8.40 1.69
C GLU A 42 -10.74 -9.44 1.72
N ALA A 43 -11.85 -9.18 1.02
CA ALA A 43 -12.95 -10.11 0.87
C ALA A 43 -13.54 -9.99 -0.53
N LEU A 44 -14.07 -11.09 -1.06
CA LEU A 44 -14.70 -11.09 -2.37
C LEU A 44 -15.90 -10.13 -2.37
N ASN A 45 -16.07 -9.38 -3.47
CA ASN A 45 -17.16 -8.40 -3.64
C ASN A 45 -17.18 -7.27 -2.61
N GLN A 46 -16.07 -7.02 -1.90
CA GLN A 46 -15.92 -5.89 -1.00
C GLN A 46 -14.64 -5.11 -1.35
N PRO A 47 -14.66 -3.76 -1.32
CA PRO A 47 -13.45 -2.98 -1.44
C PRO A 47 -12.46 -3.39 -0.34
N TRP A 48 -11.25 -3.77 -0.74
CA TRP A 48 -10.19 -4.08 0.22
C TRP A 48 -9.78 -2.82 1.00
N ARG A 49 -9.20 -3.01 2.18
CA ARG A 49 -8.77 -1.92 3.06
C ARG A 49 -7.48 -2.29 3.75
N TYR A 50 -6.46 -1.44 3.64
CA TYR A 50 -5.17 -1.59 4.31
C TYR A 50 -4.91 -0.42 5.25
N GLU A 51 -4.80 -0.71 6.54
CA GLU A 51 -4.30 0.21 7.55
C GLU A 51 -2.78 0.09 7.62
N ILE A 52 -2.10 1.21 7.40
CA ILE A 52 -0.64 1.25 7.30
C ILE A 52 -0.11 2.28 8.29
N ILE A 53 0.73 1.83 9.21
CA ILE A 53 1.46 2.68 10.15
C ILE A 53 2.88 2.83 9.60
N PHE A 54 3.33 4.06 9.41
CA PHE A 54 4.65 4.36 8.91
C PHE A 54 5.30 5.53 9.67
N THR A 55 6.61 5.61 9.60
CA THR A 55 7.38 6.76 10.10
C THR A 55 7.89 7.61 8.95
N SER A 56 7.96 8.92 9.17
CA SER A 56 8.62 9.85 8.26
C SER A 56 9.51 10.83 9.02
N SER A 57 10.53 11.32 8.32
CA SER A 57 11.40 12.41 8.79
C SER A 57 10.65 13.75 8.80
N ASP A 58 9.66 13.90 7.92
CA ASP A 58 8.78 15.07 7.89
C ASP A 58 7.73 14.97 9.00
N LYS A 59 7.70 15.98 9.87
CA LYS A 59 6.84 16.04 11.06
C LYS A 59 5.56 16.84 10.85
N GLN A 60 5.40 17.50 9.71
CA GLN A 60 4.27 18.39 9.44
C GLN A 60 3.62 18.07 8.10
N ILE A 61 3.35 16.79 7.85
CA ILE A 61 2.67 16.43 6.62
C ILE A 61 1.21 16.86 6.70
N ALA A 62 0.82 17.80 5.82
CA ALA A 62 -0.53 18.32 5.78
C ALA A 62 -1.52 17.23 5.33
N ALA A 63 -2.64 17.11 6.05
CA ALA A 63 -3.67 16.12 5.73
C ALA A 63 -4.23 16.31 4.31
N ASP A 64 -4.43 17.56 3.89
CA ASP A 64 -4.95 17.91 2.56
C ASP A 64 -4.01 17.51 1.43
N ALA A 65 -2.70 17.43 1.71
CA ALA A 65 -1.72 16.99 0.73
C ALA A 65 -1.73 15.46 0.54
N ILE A 66 -2.23 14.69 1.51
CA ILE A 66 -2.25 13.22 1.48
C ILE A 66 -3.62 12.67 1.11
N LEU A 67 -4.68 13.25 1.68
CA LEU A 67 -6.02 12.72 1.51
C LEU A 67 -6.41 12.71 0.03
N THR A 68 -7.02 11.61 -0.41
CA THR A 68 -7.43 11.34 -1.80
C THR A 68 -6.29 11.21 -2.81
N GLN A 69 -5.02 11.31 -2.39
CA GLN A 69 -3.89 11.03 -3.27
C GLN A 69 -3.81 9.55 -3.62
N LYS A 70 -3.31 9.28 -4.83
CA LYS A 70 -2.98 7.92 -5.25
C LYS A 70 -1.78 7.44 -4.46
N ALA A 71 -1.79 6.15 -4.16
CA ALA A 71 -0.71 5.52 -3.45
C ALA A 71 -0.63 4.04 -3.83
N HIS A 72 0.55 3.47 -3.67
CA HIS A 72 0.74 2.04 -3.84
C HIS A 72 1.60 1.44 -2.75
N LEU A 73 1.19 0.24 -2.35
CA LEU A 73 1.86 -0.58 -1.36
C LEU A 73 2.44 -1.80 -2.07
N THR A 74 3.76 -1.92 -2.09
CA THR A 74 4.46 -3.06 -2.68
C THR A 74 4.95 -3.99 -1.57
N PHE A 75 4.61 -5.27 -1.74
CA PHE A 75 5.07 -6.39 -0.93
C PHE A 75 6.26 -7.02 -1.65
N GLN A 76 7.47 -6.78 -1.13
CA GLN A 76 8.68 -7.40 -1.65
C GLN A 76 8.83 -8.83 -1.09
N PRO A 77 9.01 -9.84 -1.93
CA PRO A 77 9.29 -11.19 -1.48
C PRO A 77 10.71 -11.23 -0.90
N LYS A 78 10.88 -11.90 0.25
CA LYS A 78 12.22 -12.15 0.78
C LYS A 78 12.95 -13.11 -0.17
N PRO A 79 14.20 -12.82 -0.56
CA PRO A 79 14.98 -13.77 -1.33
C PRO A 79 15.11 -15.06 -0.50
N HIS A 80 14.59 -16.17 -1.04
CA HIS A 80 14.69 -17.45 -0.38
C HIS A 80 16.18 -17.86 -0.34
N HIS A 81 16.66 -18.24 0.84
CA HIS A 81 18.07 -18.53 1.11
C HIS A 81 18.66 -19.56 0.12
N LEU A 82 19.97 -19.48 -0.14
CA LEU A 82 20.76 -20.23 -1.12
C LEU A 82 20.58 -21.77 -1.10
N LEU A 83 19.96 -22.34 -0.07
CA LEU A 83 19.60 -23.76 0.02
C LEU A 83 18.41 -24.16 -0.86
N SER A 84 17.61 -23.22 -1.39
CA SER A 84 16.60 -23.54 -2.40
C SER A 84 17.13 -23.58 -3.83
N MET A 85 18.39 -23.21 -4.08
CA MET A 85 18.95 -23.26 -5.44
C MET A 85 19.12 -24.69 -5.98
N GLN A 86 19.12 -25.70 -5.10
CA GLN A 86 19.13 -27.11 -5.51
C GLN A 86 17.73 -27.71 -5.72
N LEU A 87 16.65 -27.00 -5.32
CA LEU A 87 15.25 -27.39 -5.58
C LEU A 87 14.49 -26.40 -6.49
N SER A 88 15.14 -25.33 -6.94
CA SER A 88 14.53 -24.20 -7.67
C SER A 88 14.09 -24.49 -9.11
N THR A 89 14.19 -25.73 -9.58
CA THR A 89 13.59 -26.15 -10.85
C THR A 89 12.09 -26.43 -10.73
N LEU A 90 11.53 -26.48 -9.51
CA LEU A 90 10.12 -26.81 -9.25
C LEU A 90 9.30 -25.70 -8.59
N THR A 91 9.90 -24.55 -8.23
CA THR A 91 9.20 -23.45 -7.56
C THR A 91 9.22 -22.17 -8.40
N LEU A 92 8.03 -21.65 -8.71
CA LEU A 92 7.83 -20.41 -9.47
C LEU A 92 8.50 -19.23 -8.71
N PRO A 93 9.22 -18.32 -9.37
CA PRO A 93 9.74 -17.12 -8.72
C PRO A 93 8.59 -16.34 -8.07
N THR A 94 8.75 -15.99 -6.81
CA THR A 94 7.78 -15.14 -6.10
C THR A 94 7.90 -13.72 -6.65
N LEU A 95 6.89 -13.26 -7.38
CA LEU A 95 6.83 -11.92 -7.94
C LEU A 95 6.37 -10.93 -6.84
N PRO A 96 6.89 -9.69 -6.79
CA PRO A 96 6.35 -8.67 -5.91
C PRO A 96 4.88 -8.38 -6.22
N ARG A 97 4.07 -8.28 -5.16
CA ARG A 97 2.66 -7.89 -5.25
C ARG A 97 2.57 -6.39 -4.98
N THR A 98 1.94 -5.62 -5.86
CA THR A 98 1.69 -4.19 -5.64
C THR A 98 0.18 -3.94 -5.59
N LEU A 99 -0.26 -3.24 -4.54
CA LEU A 99 -1.64 -2.76 -4.41
C LEU A 99 -1.69 -1.29 -4.78
N HIS A 100 -2.51 -0.95 -5.77
CA HIS A 100 -2.72 0.43 -6.21
C HIS A 100 -4.06 0.94 -5.68
N GLY A 101 -4.05 2.10 -5.03
CA GLY A 101 -5.25 2.67 -4.44
C GLY A 101 -5.15 4.17 -4.20
N VAL A 102 -6.01 4.64 -3.30
CA VAL A 102 -6.07 6.02 -2.85
C VAL A 102 -6.07 6.07 -1.33
N ILE A 103 -5.51 7.13 -0.76
CA ILE A 103 -5.56 7.34 0.68
C ILE A 103 -6.93 7.89 1.07
N THR A 104 -7.68 7.12 1.86
CA THR A 104 -9.04 7.47 2.30
C THR A 104 -9.10 8.07 3.69
N GLN A 105 -8.11 7.76 4.53
CA GLN A 105 -7.99 8.29 5.88
C GLN A 105 -6.53 8.56 6.19
N PHE A 106 -6.28 9.60 6.96
CA PHE A 106 -4.96 9.99 7.43
C PHE A 106 -5.07 10.44 8.89
N SER A 107 -4.09 10.06 9.70
CA SER A 107 -3.99 10.46 11.10
C SER A 107 -2.52 10.52 11.52
N GLN A 108 -2.16 11.55 12.27
CA GLN A 108 -0.86 11.66 12.93
C GLN A 108 -0.98 11.05 14.32
N LEU A 109 -0.20 10.02 14.61
CA LEU A 109 -0.29 9.28 15.87
C LEU A 109 0.60 9.90 16.94
N SER A 110 1.86 10.17 16.60
CA SER A 110 2.82 10.77 17.53
C SER A 110 3.95 11.46 16.77
N VAL A 111 4.61 12.40 17.44
CA VAL A 111 5.77 13.12 16.88
C VAL A 111 6.88 13.08 17.92
N ASN A 112 8.01 12.51 17.52
CA ASN A 112 9.23 12.46 18.33
C ASN A 112 10.24 13.51 17.84
N LYS A 113 11.33 13.69 18.60
CA LYS A 113 12.43 14.59 18.23
C LYS A 113 13.06 14.25 16.89
N GLN A 114 13.05 12.97 16.49
CA GLN A 114 13.70 12.50 15.26
C GLN A 114 12.71 12.21 14.14
N GLN A 115 11.56 11.61 14.44
CA GLN A 115 10.60 11.10 13.45
C GLN A 115 9.15 11.31 13.90
N ALA A 116 8.23 11.35 12.94
CA ALA A 116 6.80 11.34 13.20
C ALA A 116 6.18 10.00 12.78
N HIS A 117 5.21 9.54 13.56
CA HIS A 117 4.42 8.34 13.30
C HIS A 117 3.07 8.74 12.71
N TYR A 118 2.78 8.21 11.54
CA TYR A 118 1.54 8.43 10.83
C TYR A 118 0.82 7.13 10.60
N LYS A 119 -0.47 7.25 10.40
CA LYS A 119 -1.34 6.18 9.96
C LYS A 119 -2.15 6.64 8.76
N VAL A 120 -2.15 5.81 7.72
CA VAL A 120 -3.01 5.98 6.55
C VAL A 120 -3.85 4.74 6.31
N VAL A 121 -4.96 4.95 5.61
CA VAL A 121 -5.76 3.86 5.07
C VAL A 121 -5.74 3.92 3.56
N LEU A 122 -5.14 2.89 2.98
CA LEU A 122 -5.15 2.64 1.55
C LEU A 122 -6.36 1.78 1.19
N ALA A 123 -7.13 2.22 0.20
CA ALA A 123 -8.29 1.52 -0.32
C ALA A 123 -8.34 1.65 -1.86
N PRO A 124 -9.05 0.79 -2.60
CA PRO A 124 -9.19 0.97 -4.03
C PRO A 124 -10.01 2.24 -4.30
N ARG A 125 -9.80 2.87 -5.47
CA ARG A 125 -10.56 4.07 -5.86
C ARG A 125 -12.08 3.85 -5.79
N LEU A 126 -12.53 2.61 -6.03
CA LEU A 126 -13.94 2.22 -5.92
C LEU A 126 -14.55 2.51 -4.54
N ALA A 127 -13.77 2.44 -3.46
CA ALA A 127 -14.22 2.74 -2.11
C ALA A 127 -14.73 4.18 -1.95
N LEU A 128 -14.25 5.12 -2.77
CA LEU A 128 -14.71 6.53 -2.75
C LEU A 128 -16.17 6.67 -3.15
N LEU A 129 -16.74 5.72 -3.89
CA LEU A 129 -18.17 5.75 -4.23
C LEU A 129 -19.07 5.70 -2.98
N GLY A 130 -18.60 5.04 -1.91
CA GLY A 130 -19.32 4.98 -0.64
C GLY A 130 -19.46 6.32 0.07
N LEU A 131 -18.69 7.34 -0.33
CA LEU A 131 -18.78 8.71 0.22
C LEU A 131 -19.94 9.52 -0.39
N HIS A 132 -20.52 9.05 -1.49
CA HIS A 132 -21.59 9.75 -2.19
C HIS A 132 -22.90 8.96 -2.15
N ARG A 133 -24.01 9.65 -1.85
CA ARG A 133 -25.35 9.06 -1.88
C ARG A 133 -26.28 9.96 -2.68
N TYR A 134 -26.99 9.38 -3.66
CA TYR A 134 -27.97 10.09 -4.47
C TYR A 134 -29.10 9.15 -4.89
N SER A 135 -30.25 9.73 -5.23
CA SER A 135 -31.42 9.02 -5.75
C SER A 135 -31.53 9.23 -7.25
N ALA A 136 -31.83 8.17 -8.01
CA ALA A 136 -32.03 8.23 -9.46
C ALA A 136 -33.01 7.13 -9.90
N ILE A 137 -33.70 7.35 -11.01
CA ILE A 137 -34.62 6.37 -11.62
C ILE A 137 -33.96 5.88 -12.91
N TYR A 138 -33.74 4.57 -13.02
CA TYR A 138 -33.22 3.92 -14.22
C TYR A 138 -34.33 3.07 -14.86
N GLN A 139 -34.71 3.40 -16.10
CA GLN A 139 -35.77 2.69 -16.84
C GLN A 139 -35.20 2.07 -18.10
N HIS A 140 -35.75 0.91 -18.51
CA HIS A 140 -35.36 0.20 -19.73
C HIS A 140 -33.85 -0.13 -19.82
N GLN A 141 -33.18 -0.29 -18.68
CA GLN A 141 -31.75 -0.58 -18.60
C GLN A 141 -31.49 -1.84 -17.75
N SER A 142 -30.46 -2.61 -18.11
CA SER A 142 -30.00 -3.75 -17.31
C SER A 142 -29.20 -3.31 -16.09
N VAL A 143 -29.06 -4.20 -15.10
CA VAL A 143 -28.24 -3.93 -13.90
C VAL A 143 -26.80 -3.58 -14.27
N ILE A 144 -26.21 -4.30 -15.23
CA ILE A 144 -24.84 -4.03 -15.71
C ILE A 144 -24.75 -2.64 -16.36
N ALA A 145 -25.71 -2.27 -17.21
CA ALA A 145 -25.73 -0.95 -17.84
C ALA A 145 -25.80 0.18 -16.80
N VAL A 146 -26.62 0.00 -15.76
CA VAL A 146 -26.71 0.96 -14.65
C VAL A 146 -25.39 1.05 -13.88
N VAL A 147 -24.76 -0.08 -13.52
CA VAL A 147 -23.47 -0.10 -12.83
C VAL A 147 -22.40 0.58 -13.68
N GLU A 148 -22.32 0.29 -14.97
CA GLU A 148 -21.38 0.95 -15.89
C GLU A 148 -21.61 2.47 -15.96
N GLN A 149 -22.87 2.90 -16.05
CA GLN A 149 -23.21 4.32 -16.05
C GLN A 149 -22.76 5.01 -14.75
N ILE A 150 -22.97 4.37 -13.60
CA ILE A 150 -22.53 4.88 -12.29
C ILE A 150 -21.00 4.98 -12.24
N LEU A 151 -20.29 3.92 -12.65
CA LEU A 151 -18.82 3.90 -12.68
C LEU A 151 -18.27 5.01 -13.60
N ARG A 152 -18.82 5.17 -14.80
CA ARG A 152 -18.41 6.22 -15.74
C ARG A 152 -18.65 7.62 -15.19
N LYS A 153 -19.77 7.85 -14.49
CA LYS A 153 -20.07 9.14 -13.85
C LYS A 153 -19.01 9.54 -12.82
N HIS A 154 -18.37 8.58 -12.17
CA HIS A 154 -17.28 8.80 -11.21
C HIS A 154 -15.88 8.68 -11.84
N GLY A 155 -15.78 8.78 -13.18
CA GLY A 155 -14.52 8.80 -13.90
C GLY A 155 -13.81 7.44 -13.96
N PHE A 156 -14.55 6.34 -13.83
CA PHE A 156 -14.03 5.00 -14.15
C PHE A 156 -14.17 4.75 -15.65
N THR A 157 -13.11 4.20 -16.24
CA THR A 157 -13.05 3.81 -17.64
C THR A 157 -13.28 2.32 -17.79
N GLY A 158 -13.63 1.86 -18.99
CA GLY A 158 -13.86 0.42 -19.24
C GLY A 158 -12.66 -0.48 -18.91
N ILE A 159 -11.45 0.05 -18.78
CA ILE A 159 -10.27 -0.70 -18.35
C ILE A 159 -10.30 -0.95 -16.83
N ASP A 160 -10.83 -0.01 -16.04
CA ASP A 160 -10.82 -0.06 -14.57
C ASP A 160 -11.76 -1.15 -14.00
N TYR A 161 -12.72 -1.63 -14.79
CA TYR A 161 -13.70 -2.63 -14.38
C TYR A 161 -13.83 -3.80 -15.38
N ARG A 162 -12.85 -3.95 -16.29
CA ARG A 162 -12.70 -5.16 -17.11
C ARG A 162 -12.07 -6.26 -16.24
N LEU A 163 -12.80 -7.36 -16.07
CA LEU A 163 -12.34 -8.60 -15.44
C LEU A 163 -11.25 -9.27 -16.25
#